data_AF-A0A8B7NES1-F1
#
_entry.id   AF-A0A8B7NES1-F1
#
_cell.length_a   1.000
_cell.length_b   1.000
_cell.length_c   1.000
_cell.angle_alpha   90.00
_cell.angle_beta   90.00
_cell.angle_gamma   90.00
#
_symmetry.space_group_name_H-M   'P 1'
#
loop_
_entity.id
_entity.type
_entity.pdbx_description
1 polymer ?
#
loop_
_entity_poly.entity_id
_entity_poly.type
_entity_poly.pdbx_seq_one_letter_code
_entity_poly.pdbx_strand_id
1 'polypeptide(L)'
;QLQERSSQLEQQLAEGGLQDEQAERVFREVREERDQLSGQVQFLNNIIVDLERKATQLQASLALALNPTDDHKAISASRVIAPRLFCDICDCFDLHDTEDCPQQEGGDPPEPQRPHRVAERNAAPRPYCEVCEVFGHDTDDCDDKQTF
;
A
#
# COMPACT_ATOMS: atom_id res chain seq x y z
N GLN A 1 23.41 -32.13 -7.19
CA GLN A 1 22.17 -32.92 -7.09
C GLN A 1 21.62 -33.36 -8.45
N LEU A 2 21.07 -32.49 -9.32
CA LEU A 2 20.50 -32.93 -10.62
C LEU A 2 21.55 -33.54 -11.58
N GLN A 3 22.70 -32.88 -11.74
CA GLN A 3 23.80 -33.41 -12.57
C GLN A 3 24.33 -34.76 -12.06
N GLU A 4 24.36 -34.93 -10.74
CA GLU A 4 24.84 -36.15 -10.09
C GLU A 4 23.86 -37.31 -10.28
N ARG A 5 22.55 -37.03 -10.19
CA ARG A 5 21.48 -37.99 -10.47
C ARG A 5 21.42 -38.37 -11.97
N SER A 6 21.67 -37.40 -12.87
CA SER A 6 21.79 -37.66 -14.31
C SER A 6 22.96 -38.59 -14.61
N SER A 7 24.12 -38.32 -14.03
CA SER A 7 25.32 -39.14 -14.22
C SER A 7 25.15 -40.56 -13.67
N GLN A 8 24.46 -40.73 -12.53
CA GLN A 8 24.12 -42.04 -11.98
C GLN A 8 23.15 -42.84 -12.87
N LEU A 9 22.12 -42.19 -13.42
CA LEU A 9 21.17 -42.83 -14.34
C LEU A 9 21.85 -43.25 -15.66
N GLU A 10 22.76 -42.42 -16.18
CA GLU A 10 23.57 -42.73 -17.35
C GLU A 10 24.49 -43.94 -17.12
N GLN A 11 25.12 -44.03 -15.94
CA GLN A 11 25.96 -45.16 -15.57
C GLN A 11 25.15 -46.47 -15.44
N GLN A 12 23.96 -46.41 -14.82
CA GLN A 12 23.06 -47.56 -14.70
C GLN A 12 22.54 -48.05 -16.05
N LEU A 13 22.33 -47.15 -17.02
CA LEU A 13 21.95 -47.50 -18.38
C LEU A 13 23.10 -48.21 -19.13
N ALA A 14 24.34 -47.80 -18.86
CA ALA A 14 25.55 -48.36 -19.47
C ALA A 14 25.94 -49.75 -18.94
N GLU A 15 25.60 -50.07 -17.68
CA GLU A 15 25.98 -51.34 -17.02
C GLU A 15 25.04 -52.52 -17.34
N GLY A 16 24.00 -52.30 -18.15
CA GLY A 16 23.17 -53.37 -18.71
C GLY A 16 21.79 -53.48 -18.05
N GLY A 17 20.89 -52.58 -18.48
CA GLY A 17 19.43 -52.73 -18.38
C GLY A 17 18.85 -52.66 -16.98
N LEU A 18 18.14 -51.56 -16.68
CA LEU A 18 17.16 -51.54 -15.60
C LEU A 18 16.18 -52.70 -15.83
N GLN A 19 15.90 -53.52 -14.81
CA GLN A 19 14.81 -54.50 -14.89
C GLN A 19 13.51 -53.75 -15.22
N ASP A 20 12.60 -54.35 -16.01
CA ASP A 20 11.38 -53.66 -16.51
C ASP A 20 10.62 -52.92 -15.38
N GLU A 21 10.55 -53.51 -14.18
CA GLU A 21 9.90 -52.90 -13.01
C GLU A 21 10.65 -51.68 -12.44
N GLN A 22 11.98 -51.70 -12.48
CA GLN A 22 12.83 -50.57 -12.06
C GLN A 22 12.80 -49.45 -13.09
N ALA A 23 12.80 -49.78 -14.38
CA ALA A 23 12.63 -48.83 -15.46
C ALA A 23 11.28 -48.09 -15.34
N GLU A 24 10.19 -48.84 -15.13
CA GLU A 24 8.83 -48.29 -14.95
C GLU A 24 8.74 -47.36 -13.72
N ARG A 25 9.42 -47.69 -12.62
CA ARG A 25 9.48 -46.84 -11.42
C ARG A 25 10.20 -45.53 -11.70
N VAL A 26 11.40 -45.60 -12.29
CA VAL A 26 12.19 -44.40 -12.64
C VAL A 26 11.43 -43.52 -13.63
N PHE A 27 10.78 -44.12 -14.63
CA PHE A 27 10.00 -43.37 -15.61
C PHE A 27 8.83 -42.62 -14.98
N ARG A 28 8.17 -43.23 -13.99
CA ARG A 28 7.09 -42.61 -13.23
C ARG A 28 7.59 -41.45 -12.38
N GLU A 29 8.68 -41.63 -11.65
CA GLU A 29 9.29 -40.57 -10.83
C GLU A 29 9.71 -39.38 -11.69
N VAL A 30 10.38 -39.63 -12.83
CA VAL A 30 10.77 -38.57 -13.77
C VAL A 30 9.55 -37.86 -14.37
N ARG A 31 8.48 -38.61 -14.66
CA ARG A 31 7.22 -38.03 -15.16
C ARG A 31 6.55 -37.14 -14.11
N GLU A 32 6.50 -37.59 -12.86
CA GLU A 32 5.92 -36.82 -11.75
C GLU A 32 6.74 -35.55 -11.49
N GLU A 33 8.08 -35.63 -11.46
CA GLU A 33 8.96 -34.46 -11.34
C GLU A 33 8.78 -33.50 -12.51
N ARG A 34 8.67 -34.01 -13.74
CA ARG A 34 8.38 -33.18 -14.92
C ARG A 34 7.04 -32.45 -14.78
N ASP A 35 5.99 -33.16 -14.36
CA ASP A 35 4.65 -32.57 -14.23
C ASP A 35 4.62 -31.52 -13.12
N GLN A 36 5.33 -31.76 -12.01
CA GLN A 36 5.52 -30.77 -10.93
C GLN A 36 6.28 -29.54 -11.42
N LEU A 37 7.42 -29.70 -12.09
CA LEU A 37 8.21 -28.60 -12.63
C LEU A 37 7.42 -27.82 -13.69
N SER A 38 6.69 -28.51 -14.56
CA SER A 38 5.83 -27.87 -15.55
C SER A 38 4.74 -27.04 -14.88
N GLY A 39 4.15 -27.52 -13.78
CA GLY A 39 3.18 -26.78 -12.99
C GLY A 39 3.79 -25.53 -12.34
N GLN A 40 5.00 -25.63 -11.80
CA GLN A 40 5.72 -24.48 -11.25
C GLN A 40 6.01 -23.42 -12.32
N VAL A 41 6.45 -23.84 -13.51
CA VAL A 41 6.69 -22.93 -14.64
C VAL A 41 5.38 -22.23 -15.04
N GLN A 42 4.27 -22.96 -15.13
CA GLN A 42 2.99 -22.36 -15.47
C GLN A 42 2.50 -21.36 -14.42
N PHE A 43 2.69 -21.67 -13.13
CA PHE A 43 2.37 -20.76 -12.03
C PHE A 43 3.20 -19.47 -12.11
N LEU A 44 4.52 -19.59 -12.32
CA LEU A 44 5.41 -18.44 -12.47
C LEU A 44 5.03 -17.59 -13.68
N ASN A 45 4.69 -18.21 -14.81
CA ASN A 45 4.25 -17.50 -16.01
C ASN A 45 2.97 -16.68 -15.75
N ASN A 46 2.01 -17.21 -14.99
CA ASN A 46 0.81 -16.46 -14.61
C ASN A 46 1.17 -15.25 -13.73
N ILE A 47 2.06 -15.42 -12.75
CA ILE A 47 2.52 -14.31 -11.91
C ILE A 47 3.23 -13.24 -12.75
N ILE A 48 4.08 -13.64 -13.68
CA ILE A 48 4.80 -12.71 -14.56
C ILE A 48 3.81 -11.85 -15.34
N VAL A 49 2.79 -12.45 -15.95
CA VAL A 49 1.76 -11.72 -16.69
C VAL A 49 1.01 -10.73 -15.79
N ASP A 50 0.64 -11.15 -14.58
CA ASP A 50 -0.04 -10.26 -13.62
C ASP A 50 0.83 -9.07 -13.19
N LEU A 51 2.12 -9.32 -12.94
CA LEU A 51 3.06 -8.28 -12.55
C LEU A 51 3.37 -7.32 -13.71
N GLU A 52 3.50 -7.82 -14.93
CA GLU A 52 3.66 -7.02 -16.14
C GLU A 52 2.45 -6.10 -16.35
N ARG A 53 1.24 -6.65 -16.24
CA ARG A 53 0.00 -5.87 -16.34
C ARG A 53 -0.04 -4.75 -15.30
N LYS A 54 0.33 -5.06 -14.05
CA LYS A 54 0.39 -4.06 -12.97
C LYS A 54 1.47 -3.00 -13.23
N ALA A 55 2.63 -3.40 -13.73
CA ALA A 55 3.71 -2.48 -14.09
C ALA A 55 3.26 -1.52 -15.21
N THR A 56 2.65 -2.03 -16.27
CA THR A 56 2.11 -1.20 -17.36
C THR A 56 1.01 -0.25 -16.86
N GLN A 57 0.13 -0.72 -15.97
CA GLN A 57 -0.91 0.12 -15.38
C GLN A 57 -0.32 1.28 -14.55
N LEU A 58 0.69 1.00 -13.72
CA LEU A 58 1.37 2.01 -12.92
C LEU A 58 2.14 3.00 -13.81
N GLN A 59 2.82 2.52 -14.84
CA GLN A 59 3.50 3.38 -15.81
C GLN A 59 2.51 4.30 -16.54
N ALA A 60 1.35 3.80 -16.95
CA ALA A 60 0.30 4.61 -17.56
C ALA A 60 -0.25 5.66 -16.57
N SER A 61 -0.51 5.27 -15.32
CA SER A 61 -0.94 6.20 -14.27
C SER A 61 0.08 7.30 -14.01
N LEU A 62 1.38 6.96 -13.98
CA LEU A 62 2.45 7.91 -13.81
C LEU A 62 2.55 8.86 -15.01
N ALA A 63 2.41 8.33 -16.24
CA ALA A 63 2.42 9.15 -17.45
C ALA A 63 1.29 10.19 -17.45
N LEU A 64 0.08 9.80 -17.00
CA LEU A 64 -1.05 10.72 -16.83
C LEU A 64 -0.82 11.76 -15.73
N ALA A 65 -0.18 11.37 -14.62
CA ALA A 65 0.11 12.29 -13.53
C ALA A 65 1.19 13.33 -13.91
N LEU A 66 2.20 12.92 -14.69
CA LEU A 66 3.29 13.78 -15.14
C LEU A 66 2.92 14.65 -16.35
N ASN A 67 2.03 14.17 -17.21
CA ASN A 67 1.48 14.91 -18.35
C ASN A 67 -0.05 14.95 -18.24
N PRO A 68 -0.61 15.76 -17.33
CA PRO A 68 -2.05 15.99 -17.34
C PRO A 68 -2.41 16.52 -18.73
N THR A 69 -3.19 15.75 -19.48
CA THR A 69 -3.78 16.23 -20.74
C THR A 69 -4.58 17.50 -20.46
N ASP A 70 -4.75 18.38 -21.45
CA ASP A 70 -5.44 19.67 -21.27
C ASP A 70 -6.85 19.51 -20.67
N ASP A 71 -7.48 18.34 -20.83
CA ASP A 71 -8.76 17.96 -20.19
C ASP A 71 -8.65 17.85 -18.66
N HIS A 72 -7.54 17.31 -18.14
CA HIS A 72 -7.26 17.27 -16.69
C HIS A 72 -6.78 18.61 -16.15
N LYS A 73 -6.14 19.44 -16.99
CA LYS A 73 -5.82 20.83 -16.67
C LYS A 73 -7.09 21.69 -16.59
N ALA A 74 -8.10 21.43 -17.42
CA ALA A 74 -9.40 22.09 -17.33
C ALA A 74 -10.15 21.72 -16.05
N ILE A 75 -10.10 20.44 -15.63
CA ILE A 75 -10.74 19.98 -14.38
C ILE A 75 -10.01 20.54 -13.15
N SER A 76 -8.66 20.55 -13.14
CA SER A 76 -7.88 21.09 -12.02
C SER A 76 -7.89 22.63 -11.96
N ALA A 77 -7.94 23.31 -13.11
CA ALA A 77 -8.12 24.76 -13.17
C ALA A 77 -9.53 25.20 -12.72
N SER A 78 -10.57 24.38 -12.92
CA SER A 78 -11.93 24.68 -12.46
C SER A 78 -12.14 24.49 -10.94
N ARG A 79 -11.20 23.82 -10.25
CA ARG A 79 -11.26 23.57 -8.79
C ARG A 79 -10.08 24.18 -8.04
N VAL A 80 -9.49 25.26 -8.54
CA VAL A 80 -8.70 26.13 -7.67
C VAL A 80 -9.69 26.85 -6.76
N ILE A 81 -10.12 26.18 -5.69
CA ILE A 81 -10.81 26.83 -4.58
C ILE A 81 -9.82 27.87 -4.06
N ALA A 82 -10.19 29.15 -4.16
CA ALA A 82 -9.37 30.21 -3.61
C ALA A 82 -9.02 29.87 -2.15
N PRO A 83 -7.78 30.08 -1.70
CA PRO A 83 -7.42 29.87 -0.30
C PRO A 83 -8.44 30.53 0.61
N ARG A 84 -8.98 29.78 1.57
CA ARG A 84 -9.96 30.32 2.53
C ARG A 84 -9.25 31.35 3.39
N LEU A 85 -9.82 32.55 3.48
CA LEU A 85 -9.33 33.60 4.36
C LEU A 85 -9.63 33.17 5.81
N PHE A 86 -8.64 33.24 6.70
CA PHE A 86 -8.80 32.92 8.11
C PHE A 86 -8.05 33.98 8.91
N CYS A 87 -8.73 34.58 9.88
CA CYS A 87 -8.11 35.55 10.76
C CYS A 87 -7.80 34.90 12.11
N ASP A 88 -6.51 34.80 12.43
CA ASP A 88 -5.99 34.23 13.68
C ASP A 88 -6.31 35.11 14.91
N ILE A 89 -6.79 36.34 14.72
CA ILE A 89 -7.10 37.30 15.81
C ILE A 89 -8.54 37.12 16.32
N CYS A 90 -9.52 36.92 15.42
CA CYS A 90 -10.95 36.77 15.74
C CYS A 90 -11.45 35.31 15.64
N ASP A 91 -10.60 34.38 15.20
CA ASP A 91 -10.95 32.98 14.84
C ASP A 91 -12.10 32.87 13.83
N CYS A 92 -12.20 33.82 12.90
CA CYS A 92 -13.30 33.92 11.94
C CYS A 92 -12.84 33.54 10.51
N PHE A 93 -13.65 32.69 9.85
CA PHE A 93 -13.38 32.19 8.50
C PHE A 93 -14.09 33.04 7.43
N ASP A 94 -13.45 33.17 6.27
CA ASP A 94 -13.95 33.74 5.02
C ASP A 94 -14.42 35.21 5.08
N LEU A 95 -14.22 35.91 6.19
CA LEU A 95 -14.60 37.32 6.37
C LEU A 95 -13.46 38.29 6.04
N HIS A 96 -12.32 38.12 6.71
CA HIS A 96 -11.10 38.90 6.51
C HIS A 96 -9.89 38.02 6.82
N ASP A 97 -8.71 38.40 6.34
CA ASP A 97 -7.45 37.83 6.80
C ASP A 97 -6.95 38.58 8.04
N THR A 98 -5.94 38.03 8.70
CA THR A 98 -5.33 38.58 9.91
C THR A 98 -4.92 40.05 9.75
N GLU A 99 -4.42 40.45 8.58
CA GLU A 99 -3.96 41.83 8.32
C GLU A 99 -5.09 42.88 8.30
N ASP A 100 -6.32 42.47 7.96
CA ASP A 100 -7.51 43.33 7.83
C ASP A 100 -8.42 43.25 9.07
N CYS A 101 -7.93 42.67 10.17
CA CYS A 101 -8.75 42.50 11.36
C CYS A 101 -9.06 43.85 12.02
N PRO A 102 -10.34 44.24 12.19
CA PRO A 102 -10.70 45.51 12.85
C PRO A 102 -10.28 45.57 14.31
N GLN A 103 -9.99 44.42 14.93
CA GLN A 103 -9.43 44.36 16.30
C GLN A 103 -7.94 44.74 16.32
N GLN A 104 -7.27 44.75 15.17
CA GLN A 104 -5.85 45.10 15.02
C GLN A 104 -5.62 46.62 15.10
N GLU A 105 -6.60 47.47 14.74
CA GLU A 105 -6.48 48.94 14.79
C GLU A 105 -6.63 49.54 16.20
N GLY A 106 -6.90 48.71 17.22
CA GLY A 106 -7.18 49.15 18.60
C GLY A 106 -6.03 49.02 19.61
N GLY A 107 -4.84 48.55 19.22
CA GLY A 107 -3.77 48.22 20.16
C GLY A 107 -2.38 48.62 19.67
N ASP A 108 -1.54 49.09 20.60
CA ASP A 108 -0.11 49.40 20.43
C ASP A 108 0.67 48.36 19.58
N PRO A 109 1.83 48.74 18.99
CA PRO A 109 2.54 47.92 17.99
C PRO A 109 2.77 46.48 18.47
N PRO A 110 2.43 45.44 17.67
CA PRO A 110 2.55 44.07 18.13
C PRO A 110 4.02 43.66 18.22
N GLU A 111 4.34 43.05 19.37
CA GLU A 111 5.56 42.31 19.67
C GLU A 111 5.89 41.30 18.55
N PRO A 112 7.17 41.04 18.21
CA PRO A 112 7.54 40.18 17.08
C PRO A 112 6.82 38.82 17.10
N GLN A 113 6.29 38.47 15.93
CA GLN A 113 5.47 37.30 15.64
C GLN A 113 6.03 36.04 16.32
N ARG A 114 5.23 35.49 17.23
CA ARG A 114 5.54 34.22 17.90
C ARG A 114 5.44 33.12 16.83
N PRO A 115 6.45 32.22 16.71
CA PRO A 115 6.34 31.09 15.79
C PRO A 115 5.11 30.28 16.17
N HIS A 116 4.30 29.92 15.16
CA HIS A 116 3.06 29.15 15.29
C HIS A 116 3.20 28.08 16.37
N ARG A 117 2.70 28.38 17.58
CA ARG A 117 2.46 27.33 18.56
C ARG A 117 1.29 26.55 17.97
N VAL A 118 1.58 25.35 17.47
CA VAL A 118 0.58 24.30 17.41
C VAL A 118 0.01 24.24 18.82
N ALA A 119 -1.17 24.83 19.00
CA ALA A 119 -1.89 24.69 20.25
C ALA A 119 -2.02 23.19 20.45
N GLU A 120 -1.32 22.69 21.47
CA GLU A 120 -1.38 21.30 21.89
C GLU A 120 -2.86 21.01 22.04
N ARG A 121 -3.40 20.20 21.12
CA ARG A 121 -4.81 19.88 21.10
C ARG A 121 -5.05 19.18 22.43
N ASN A 122 -5.63 19.90 23.39
CA ASN A 122 -6.07 19.39 24.69
C ASN A 122 -7.23 18.38 24.54
N ALA A 123 -7.28 17.64 23.43
CA ALA A 123 -8.11 16.47 23.29
C ALA A 123 -7.35 15.33 23.96
N ALA A 124 -7.80 14.93 25.15
CA ALA A 124 -7.41 13.66 25.74
C ALA A 124 -7.53 12.56 24.66
N PRO A 125 -6.58 11.60 24.60
CA PRO A 125 -6.64 10.53 23.62
C PRO A 125 -8.02 9.86 23.71
N ARG A 126 -8.68 9.71 22.56
CA ARG A 126 -9.98 9.04 22.52
C ARG A 126 -9.78 7.57 22.91
N PRO A 127 -10.49 7.06 23.93
CA PRO A 127 -10.32 5.67 24.37
C PRO A 127 -10.71 4.69 23.26
N TYR A 128 -9.90 3.64 23.11
CA TYR A 128 -10.02 2.64 22.05
C TYR A 128 -9.91 1.24 22.64
N CYS A 129 -10.82 0.36 22.26
CA CYS A 129 -10.83 -1.02 22.73
C CYS A 129 -10.27 -1.95 21.66
N GLU A 130 -9.21 -2.68 22.00
CA GLU A 130 -8.59 -3.66 21.12
C GLU A 130 -9.43 -4.94 20.98
N VAL A 131 -10.32 -5.24 21.93
CA VAL A 131 -11.22 -6.43 21.88
C VAL A 131 -12.39 -6.19 20.92
N CYS A 132 -12.98 -4.98 20.94
CA CYS A 132 -14.13 -4.63 20.11
C CYS A 132 -13.75 -3.90 18.80
N GLU A 133 -12.49 -3.46 18.67
CA GLU A 133 -11.98 -2.64 17.57
C GLU A 133 -12.77 -1.33 17.34
N VAL A 134 -13.34 -0.75 18.40
CA VAL A 134 -14.11 0.50 18.36
C VAL A 134 -13.59 1.55 19.32
N PHE A 135 -13.85 2.82 18.97
CA PHE A 135 -13.65 3.95 19.87
C PHE A 135 -14.85 4.11 20.82
N GLY A 136 -14.58 4.41 22.09
CA GLY A 136 -15.63 4.75 23.06
C GLY A 136 -15.43 4.18 24.48
N HIS A 137 -14.55 3.19 24.63
CA HIS A 137 -14.07 2.65 25.91
C HIS A 137 -12.66 2.09 25.70
N ASP A 138 -11.88 1.95 26.77
CA ASP A 138 -10.58 1.29 26.73
C ASP A 138 -10.74 -0.22 26.91
N THR A 139 -9.73 -0.97 26.46
CA THR A 139 -9.68 -2.44 26.56
C THR A 139 -9.93 -2.95 27.98
N ASP A 140 -9.53 -2.20 29.01
CA ASP A 140 -9.68 -2.57 30.43
C ASP A 140 -11.14 -2.51 30.93
N ASP A 141 -11.99 -1.72 30.26
CA ASP A 141 -13.41 -1.52 30.61
C ASP A 141 -14.36 -2.26 29.63
N CYS A 142 -13.82 -3.19 28.83
CA CYS A 142 -14.58 -3.95 27.86
C CYS A 142 -15.46 -5.03 28.53
N ASP A 143 -16.77 -5.03 28.24
CA ASP A 143 -17.69 -6.11 28.65
C ASP A 143 -17.85 -7.10 27.48
N ASP A 144 -16.96 -8.09 27.43
CA ASP A 144 -16.77 -9.07 26.35
C ASP A 144 -17.97 -10.00 26.08
N LYS A 145 -19.17 -9.70 26.59
CA LYS A 145 -20.32 -10.63 26.66
C LYS A 145 -21.32 -10.53 25.50
N GLN A 146 -20.91 -10.09 24.32
CA GLN A 146 -21.77 -10.13 23.13
C GLN A 146 -21.00 -10.71 21.95
N THR A 147 -20.83 -12.04 21.96
CA THR A 147 -20.64 -12.82 20.73
C THR A 147 -22.01 -13.07 20.12
N PHE A 148 -22.21 -12.59 18.89
CA PHE A 148 -23.24 -13.07 17.95
C PHE A 148 -22.56 -13.37 16.61
#